data_AF-A0A0J7YNH1-F1
#
_entry.id   AF-A0A0J7YNH1-F1
#
_cell.length_a   1.000
_cell.length_b   1.000
_cell.length_c   1.000
_cell.angle_alpha   90.00
_cell.angle_beta   90.00
_cell.angle_gamma   90.00
#
_symmetry.space_group_name_H-M   'P 1'
#
loop_
_entity.id
_entity.type
_entity.pdbx_description
1 polymer ?
#
loop_
_entity_poly.entity_id
_entity_poly.type
_entity_poly.pdbx_seq_one_letter_code
_entity_poly.pdbx_strand_id
1 'polypeptide(L)'
;SWICDVIAADIGYMAKWAHVTGVPIVSVSFNLQNDHTYPEAVAESFALFKYCCFQLHFETHYTFRWIVSGGLGFVPPRIAVCGDGNGGTLAASICIQAALVGFRRPDHLSLFYPVLNIRPTNMTPSRCAFPNDPIIPISLLQQSRSVYQPLNSEDDLDLCASPMTAPLRLLAGFPPTSIMV
;
A
#
# COMPACT_ATOMS: atom_id res chain seq x y z
N SER A 1 8.19 0.42 6.00
CA SER A 1 7.92 1.32 7.13
C SER A 1 6.68 2.11 6.77
N TRP A 2 5.63 2.11 7.61
CA TRP A 2 4.39 2.83 7.28
C TRP A 2 4.56 4.35 7.42
N ILE A 3 5.63 4.77 8.09
CA ILE A 3 5.79 6.08 8.72
C ILE A 3 6.66 7.03 7.86
N CYS A 4 7.31 6.52 6.81
CA CYS A 4 8.18 7.33 5.96
C CYS A 4 7.96 6.96 4.49
N ASP A 5 7.35 7.86 3.74
CA ASP A 5 7.49 7.94 2.29
C ASP A 5 8.50 9.07 2.01
N VAL A 6 9.55 8.76 1.26
CA VAL A 6 10.53 9.76 0.82
C VAL A 6 10.66 9.60 -0.69
N ILE A 7 9.84 10.37 -1.41
CA ILE A 7 9.84 10.46 -2.88
C ILE A 7 11.26 10.62 -3.45
N ALA A 8 12.13 11.35 -2.73
CA ALA A 8 13.52 11.57 -3.13
C ALA A 8 14.38 10.28 -3.11
N ALA A 9 14.04 9.28 -2.31
CA ALA A 9 14.75 7.99 -2.27
C ALA A 9 14.39 7.11 -3.48
N ASP A 10 13.12 7.14 -3.90
CA ASP A 10 12.61 6.23 -4.93
C ASP A 10 12.72 6.79 -6.35
N ILE A 11 12.84 8.11 -6.50
CA ILE A 11 12.90 8.78 -7.82
C ILE A 11 14.05 8.27 -8.69
N GLY A 12 15.18 7.89 -8.10
CA GLY A 12 16.33 7.34 -8.83
C GLY A 12 16.02 5.98 -9.47
N TYR A 13 15.35 5.10 -8.73
CA TYR A 13 14.92 3.80 -9.25
C TYR A 13 13.83 3.95 -10.30
N MET A 14 12.84 4.81 -10.04
CA MET A 14 11.75 5.07 -10.98
C MET A 14 12.27 5.70 -12.28
N ALA A 15 13.18 6.68 -12.21
CA ALA A 15 13.78 7.26 -13.41
C ALA A 15 14.55 6.19 -14.23
N LYS A 16 15.30 5.32 -13.55
CA LYS A 16 15.99 4.20 -14.20
C LYS A 16 15.02 3.21 -14.84
N TRP A 17 13.94 2.84 -14.15
CA TRP A 17 12.93 1.93 -14.69
C TRP A 17 12.22 2.54 -15.89
N ALA A 18 11.85 3.82 -15.83
CA ALA A 18 11.24 4.53 -16.95
C ALA A 18 12.19 4.54 -18.17
N HIS A 19 13.48 4.80 -17.93
CA HIS A 19 14.49 4.77 -18.99
C HIS A 19 14.67 3.38 -19.61
N VAL A 20 14.76 2.32 -18.79
CA VAL A 20 15.01 0.95 -19.28
C VAL A 20 13.77 0.35 -19.95
N THR A 21 12.58 0.60 -19.42
CA THR A 21 11.33 0.02 -19.95
C THR A 21 10.73 0.84 -21.09
N GLY A 22 11.08 2.13 -21.20
CA GLY A 22 10.45 3.07 -22.13
C GLY A 22 8.99 3.37 -21.79
N VAL A 23 8.54 3.05 -20.57
CA VAL A 23 7.15 3.24 -20.12
C VAL A 23 7.07 4.41 -19.13
N PRO A 24 6.03 5.25 -19.21
CA PRO A 24 5.77 6.27 -18.19
C PRO A 24 5.56 5.63 -16.81
N ILE A 25 6.26 6.15 -15.80
CA ILE A 25 6.09 5.72 -14.40
C ILE A 25 5.40 6.85 -13.64
N VAL A 26 4.29 6.52 -13.00
CA VAL A 26 3.55 7.43 -12.13
C VAL A 26 3.77 6.98 -10.69
N SER A 27 4.45 7.82 -9.93
CA SER A 27 4.55 7.65 -8.47
C SER A 27 3.39 8.37 -7.81
N VAL A 28 2.72 7.71 -6.87
CA VAL A 28 1.68 8.32 -6.05
C VAL A 28 2.32 8.77 -4.75
N SER A 29 2.59 10.06 -4.67
CA SER A 29 3.14 10.69 -3.48
C SER A 29 2.01 11.17 -2.58
N PHE A 30 2.16 10.98 -1.27
CA PHE A 30 1.16 11.41 -0.30
C PHE A 30 1.79 12.26 0.79
N ASN A 31 1.06 13.31 1.18
CA ASN A 31 1.57 14.25 2.15
C ASN A 31 1.33 13.70 3.57
N LEU A 32 2.40 13.35 4.26
CA LEU A 32 2.39 13.04 5.70
C LEU A 32 2.58 14.30 6.56
N GLN A 33 2.64 15.49 5.95
CA GLN A 33 2.83 16.73 6.70
C GLN A 33 1.62 17.07 7.56
N ASN A 34 1.87 17.31 8.85
CA ASN A 34 1.18 18.41 9.50
C ASN A 34 2.11 19.16 10.46
N ASP A 35 2.02 20.49 10.39
CA ASP A 35 2.78 21.51 11.13
C ASP A 35 2.37 21.58 12.61
N HIS A 36 2.45 20.47 13.36
CA HIS A 36 2.12 20.48 14.78
C HIS A 36 3.41 20.48 15.60
N THR A 37 3.55 21.44 16.51
CA THR A 37 4.63 21.48 17.50
C THR A 37 4.35 20.53 18.66
N TYR A 38 5.41 19.98 19.24
CA TYR A 38 5.35 19.14 20.44
C TYR A 38 4.72 19.90 21.62
N PRO A 39 3.84 19.29 22.47
CA PRO A 39 3.47 17.87 22.54
C PRO A 39 2.11 17.48 21.91
N GLU A 40 1.36 18.44 21.39
CA GLU A 40 0.03 18.22 20.77
C GLU A 40 0.13 17.36 19.50
N ALA A 41 1.26 17.49 18.80
CA ALA A 41 1.68 16.73 17.63
C ALA A 41 1.90 15.22 17.84
N VAL A 42 1.73 14.67 19.05
CA VAL A 42 1.88 13.22 19.26
C VAL A 42 0.52 12.55 19.35
N ALA A 43 -0.45 13.14 20.05
CA ALA A 43 -1.78 12.56 20.21
C ALA A 43 -2.69 12.81 19.00
N GLU A 44 -2.67 14.02 18.43
CA GLU A 44 -3.42 14.32 17.19
C GLU A 44 -2.83 13.61 15.98
N SER A 45 -1.52 13.41 15.99
CA SER A 45 -0.75 12.76 14.94
C SER A 45 -1.13 11.31 14.70
N PHE A 46 -1.52 10.53 15.72
CA PHE A 46 -2.11 9.21 15.50
C PHE A 46 -3.49 9.27 14.80
N ALA A 47 -4.36 10.20 15.20
CA ALA A 47 -5.67 10.36 14.58
C ALA A 47 -5.57 10.94 13.15
N LEU A 48 -4.68 11.89 12.95
CA LEU A 48 -4.40 12.52 11.67
C LEU A 48 -3.72 11.53 10.71
N PHE A 49 -2.81 10.70 11.21
CA PHE A 49 -2.21 9.63 10.44
C PHE A 49 -3.22 8.52 10.08
N LYS A 50 -4.22 8.26 10.93
CA LYS A 50 -5.37 7.40 10.55
C LYS A 50 -6.15 8.00 9.37
N TYR A 51 -6.41 9.32 9.40
CA TYR A 51 -6.98 10.01 8.24
C TYR A 51 -6.07 9.90 7.03
N CYS A 52 -4.75 10.09 7.19
CA CYS A 52 -3.78 9.90 6.11
C CYS A 52 -3.90 8.49 5.53
N CYS A 53 -3.90 7.42 6.33
CA CYS A 53 -3.97 6.03 5.85
C CYS A 53 -5.25 5.71 5.07
N PHE A 54 -6.40 6.20 5.53
CA PHE A 54 -7.65 6.11 4.79
C PHE A 54 -7.60 6.93 3.48
N GLN A 55 -7.04 8.13 3.57
CA GLN A 55 -6.78 8.99 2.42
C GLN A 55 -5.78 8.34 1.45
N LEU A 56 -4.81 7.55 1.91
CA LEU A 56 -3.85 6.84 1.05
C LEU A 56 -4.56 5.85 0.15
N HIS A 57 -5.46 5.06 0.72
CA HIS A 57 -6.30 4.16 -0.07
C HIS A 57 -7.12 4.96 -1.08
N PHE A 58 -7.82 6.01 -0.63
CA PHE A 58 -8.67 6.81 -1.50
C PHE A 58 -7.90 7.46 -2.66
N GLU A 59 -6.78 8.14 -2.39
CA GLU A 59 -5.94 8.82 -3.37
C GLU A 59 -5.30 7.84 -4.37
N THR A 60 -4.83 6.68 -3.89
CA THR A 60 -4.25 5.65 -4.76
C THR A 60 -5.30 5.08 -5.71
N HIS A 61 -6.52 4.81 -5.23
CA HIS A 61 -7.64 4.39 -6.07
C HIS A 61 -8.06 5.49 -7.05
N TYR A 62 -8.13 6.75 -6.59
CA TYR A 62 -8.51 7.88 -7.42
C TYR A 62 -7.50 8.10 -8.55
N THR A 63 -6.21 8.06 -8.23
CA THR A 63 -5.12 8.19 -9.20
C THR A 63 -5.17 7.07 -10.24
N PHE A 64 -5.37 5.83 -9.80
CA PHE A 64 -5.52 4.71 -10.73
C PHE A 64 -6.73 4.91 -11.67
N ARG A 65 -7.89 5.32 -11.14
CA ARG A 65 -9.09 5.61 -11.96
C ARG A 65 -8.86 6.76 -12.93
N TRP A 66 -8.18 7.82 -12.48
CA TRP A 66 -7.84 8.98 -13.30
C TRP A 66 -6.91 8.58 -14.46
N ILE A 67 -5.88 7.77 -14.19
CA ILE A 67 -4.99 7.22 -15.23
C ILE A 67 -5.75 6.36 -16.23
N VAL A 68 -6.56 5.40 -15.75
CA VAL A 68 -7.37 4.51 -16.61
C VAL A 68 -8.34 5.29 -17.48
N SER A 69 -8.85 6.42 -16.99
CA SER A 69 -9.82 7.27 -17.70
C SER A 69 -9.18 8.29 -18.65
N GLY A 70 -7.85 8.25 -18.81
CA GLY A 70 -7.14 9.12 -19.75
C GLY A 70 -6.57 10.40 -19.15
N GLY A 71 -6.46 10.51 -17.82
CA GLY A 71 -5.95 11.68 -17.12
C GLY A 71 -4.55 12.13 -17.54
N LEU A 72 -3.72 11.20 -18.03
CA LEU A 72 -2.39 11.48 -18.58
C LEU A 72 -2.41 12.15 -19.97
N GLY A 73 -3.59 12.49 -20.50
CA GLY A 73 -3.77 12.98 -21.87
C GLY A 73 -3.95 11.86 -22.90
N PHE A 74 -3.87 10.60 -22.48
CA PHE A 74 -4.13 9.42 -23.29
C PHE A 74 -4.63 8.27 -22.40
N VAL A 75 -5.37 7.32 -22.98
CA VAL A 75 -5.83 6.10 -22.28
C VAL A 75 -4.76 5.01 -22.45
N PRO A 76 -4.08 4.59 -21.37
CA PRO A 76 -3.05 3.55 -21.47
C PRO A 76 -3.69 2.19 -21.83
N PRO A 77 -3.16 1.47 -22.84
CA PRO A 77 -3.70 0.18 -23.24
C PRO A 77 -3.40 -0.93 -22.22
N ARG A 78 -2.30 -0.79 -21.49
CA ARG A 78 -1.85 -1.69 -20.42
C ARG A 78 -1.36 -0.89 -19.22
N ILE A 79 -1.71 -1.32 -18.01
CA ILE A 79 -1.27 -0.71 -16.75
C ILE A 79 -0.73 -1.82 -15.84
N ALA A 80 0.50 -1.67 -15.37
CA ALA A 80 1.03 -2.46 -14.28
C ALA A 80 1.00 -1.61 -13.00
N VAL A 81 0.63 -2.24 -11.88
CA VAL A 81 0.74 -1.62 -10.56
C VAL A 81 1.82 -2.36 -9.79
N CYS A 82 2.70 -1.62 -9.14
CA CYS A 82 3.73 -2.19 -8.28
C CYS A 82 3.77 -1.50 -6.92
N GLY A 83 4.26 -2.21 -5.92
CA GLY A 83 4.49 -1.64 -4.60
C GLY A 83 5.36 -2.53 -3.73
N ASP A 84 6.14 -1.90 -2.88
CA ASP A 84 7.07 -2.55 -1.97
C ASP A 84 6.61 -2.39 -0.51
N GLY A 85 6.83 -3.41 0.33
CA GLY A 85 6.39 -3.42 1.72
C GLY A 85 4.90 -3.08 1.84
N ASN A 86 4.62 -1.87 2.29
CA ASN A 86 3.27 -1.35 2.48
C ASN A 86 2.64 -0.79 1.20
N GLY A 87 3.47 -0.30 0.28
CA GLY A 87 3.05 -0.02 -1.08
C GLY A 87 2.50 -1.29 -1.75
N GLY A 88 3.00 -2.46 -1.36
CA GLY A 88 2.43 -3.75 -1.77
C GLY A 88 0.99 -3.97 -1.27
N THR A 89 0.67 -3.51 -0.05
CA THR A 89 -0.70 -3.52 0.48
C THR A 89 -1.61 -2.60 -0.35
N LEU A 90 -1.16 -1.39 -0.64
CA LEU A 90 -1.90 -0.41 -1.46
C LEU A 90 -2.10 -0.93 -2.90
N ALA A 91 -1.07 -1.53 -3.50
CA ALA A 91 -1.14 -2.12 -4.82
C ALA A 91 -2.18 -3.26 -4.90
N ALA A 92 -2.20 -4.14 -3.88
CA ALA A 92 -3.18 -5.21 -3.78
C ALA A 92 -4.60 -4.68 -3.49
N SER A 93 -4.74 -3.64 -2.67
CA SER A 93 -6.04 -3.03 -2.38
C SER A 93 -6.67 -2.40 -3.62
N ILE A 94 -5.87 -1.88 -4.58
CA ILE A 94 -6.39 -1.41 -5.87
C ILE A 94 -7.14 -2.52 -6.61
N CYS A 95 -6.59 -3.73 -6.61
CA CYS A 95 -7.22 -4.87 -7.25
C CYS A 95 -8.54 -5.25 -6.57
N ILE A 96 -8.57 -5.20 -5.24
CA ILE A 96 -9.78 -5.47 -4.44
C ILE A 96 -10.85 -4.43 -4.74
N GLN A 97 -10.53 -3.13 -4.62
CA GLN A 97 -11.50 -2.07 -4.85
C GLN A 97 -11.99 -2.03 -6.29
N ALA A 98 -11.10 -2.19 -7.27
CA ALA A 98 -11.50 -2.29 -8.67
C ALA A 98 -12.47 -3.46 -8.91
N ALA A 99 -12.23 -4.62 -8.28
CA ALA A 99 -13.15 -5.76 -8.36
C ALA A 99 -14.51 -5.48 -7.69
N LEU A 100 -14.51 -4.83 -6.51
CA LEU A 100 -15.74 -4.51 -5.78
C LEU A 100 -16.63 -3.51 -6.52
N VAL A 101 -16.03 -2.50 -7.17
CA VAL A 101 -16.78 -1.47 -7.92
C VAL A 101 -17.01 -1.83 -9.40
N GLY A 102 -16.59 -3.02 -9.84
CA GLY A 102 -16.72 -3.44 -11.25
C GLY A 102 -15.91 -2.58 -12.23
N PHE A 103 -14.79 -1.99 -11.77
CA PHE A 103 -13.92 -1.14 -12.59
C PHE A 103 -12.79 -1.97 -13.24
N ARG A 104 -12.13 -1.40 -14.26
CA ARG A 104 -10.97 -2.03 -14.90
C ARG A 104 -9.88 -2.28 -13.84
N ARG A 105 -9.36 -3.51 -13.80
CA ARG A 105 -8.22 -3.89 -12.96
C ARG A 105 -6.89 -3.62 -13.68
N PRO A 106 -5.76 -3.53 -12.96
CA PRO A 106 -4.44 -3.54 -13.59
C PRO A 106 -4.26 -4.78 -14.47
N ASP A 107 -3.39 -4.71 -15.47
CA ASP A 107 -3.00 -5.82 -16.34
C ASP A 107 -1.90 -6.69 -15.71
N HIS A 108 -1.15 -6.14 -14.75
CA HIS A 108 -0.16 -6.86 -13.96
C HIS A 108 -0.02 -6.26 -12.55
N LEU A 109 0.31 -7.10 -11.57
CA LEU A 109 0.60 -6.69 -10.20
C LEU A 109 1.99 -7.19 -9.77
N SER A 110 2.89 -6.29 -9.40
CA SER A 110 4.24 -6.64 -8.92
C SER A 110 4.42 -6.22 -7.46
N LEU A 111 4.63 -7.20 -6.58
CA LEU A 111 4.71 -6.99 -5.14
C LEU A 111 6.11 -7.33 -4.61
N PHE A 112 6.76 -6.38 -3.96
CA PHE A 112 8.08 -6.56 -3.35
C PHE A 112 7.94 -6.61 -1.83
N TYR A 113 8.33 -7.73 -1.21
CA TYR A 113 8.21 -8.01 0.24
C TYR A 113 6.89 -7.50 0.87
N PRO A 114 5.72 -7.80 0.28
CA PRO A 114 4.49 -7.08 0.59
C PRO A 114 3.94 -7.41 1.98
N VAL A 115 3.32 -6.42 2.62
CA VAL A 115 2.58 -6.60 3.87
C VAL A 115 1.10 -6.86 3.55
N LEU A 116 0.74 -8.11 3.26
CA LEU A 116 -0.64 -8.45 2.82
C LEU A 116 -1.60 -8.79 3.96
N ASN A 117 -1.10 -8.94 5.19
CA ASN A 117 -1.90 -9.21 6.37
C ASN A 117 -1.28 -8.51 7.57
N ILE A 118 -2.06 -7.63 8.20
CA ILE A 118 -1.63 -6.92 9.40
C ILE A 118 -2.24 -7.50 10.67
N ARG A 119 -3.10 -8.52 10.60
CA ARG A 119 -3.85 -9.04 11.78
C ARG A 119 -2.94 -9.43 12.94
N PRO A 120 -3.30 -9.08 14.19
CA PRO A 120 -2.42 -9.21 15.35
C PRO A 120 -2.28 -10.67 15.79
N THR A 121 -3.24 -11.52 15.43
CA THR A 121 -3.26 -12.96 15.70
C THR A 121 -2.36 -13.77 14.75
N ASN A 122 -1.81 -13.14 13.70
CA ASN A 122 -1.11 -13.86 12.63
C ASN A 122 0.40 -13.91 12.87
N MET A 123 0.83 -14.72 13.84
CA MET A 123 2.25 -15.06 13.99
C MET A 123 2.64 -16.10 12.94
N THR A 124 3.28 -15.66 11.85
CA THR A 124 3.73 -16.57 10.78
C THR A 124 5.03 -17.28 11.17
N PRO A 125 5.36 -18.44 10.56
CA PRO A 125 6.64 -19.11 10.79
C PRO A 125 7.86 -18.21 10.59
N SER A 126 7.82 -17.31 9.59
CA SER A 126 8.88 -16.32 9.36
C SER A 126 9.01 -15.30 10.49
N ARG A 127 7.89 -14.85 11.08
CA ARG A 127 7.90 -13.91 12.22
C ARG A 127 8.36 -14.57 13.52
N CYS A 128 8.05 -15.86 13.70
CA CYS A 128 8.59 -16.65 14.80
C CYS A 128 10.11 -16.88 14.68
N ALA A 129 10.59 -17.15 13.46
CA ALA A 129 11.99 -17.45 13.20
C ALA A 129 12.89 -16.21 13.28
N PHE A 130 12.37 -15.04 12.89
CA PHE A 130 13.12 -13.78 12.83
C PHE A 130 12.42 -12.63 13.58
N PRO A 131 12.20 -12.73 14.90
CA PRO A 131 11.52 -11.69 15.67
C PRO A 131 12.34 -10.40 15.78
N ASN A 132 13.68 -10.52 15.78
CA ASN A 132 14.64 -9.42 15.87
C ASN A 132 15.33 -9.15 14.52
N ASP A 133 14.58 -9.21 13.42
CA ASP A 133 15.11 -8.88 12.09
C ASP A 133 15.80 -7.49 12.11
N PRO A 134 17.01 -7.36 11.52
CA PRO A 134 17.79 -6.14 11.61
C PRO A 134 17.20 -4.97 10.83
N ILE A 135 16.30 -5.24 9.88
CA ILE A 135 15.65 -4.22 9.03
C ILE A 135 14.23 -3.97 9.54
N ILE A 136 13.45 -5.02 9.81
CA ILE A 136 12.03 -4.92 10.18
C ILE A 136 11.71 -5.85 11.37
N PRO A 137 12.09 -5.48 12.60
CA PRO A 137 11.79 -6.28 13.78
C PRO A 137 10.28 -6.33 14.06
N ILE A 138 9.82 -7.36 14.76
CA ILE A 138 8.39 -7.56 15.02
C ILE A 138 7.78 -6.42 15.83
N SER A 139 8.55 -5.82 16.74
CA SER A 139 8.13 -4.66 17.54
C SER A 139 7.81 -3.45 16.65
N LEU A 140 8.64 -3.20 15.61
CA LEU A 140 8.40 -2.12 14.67
C LEU A 140 7.12 -2.34 13.85
N LEU A 141 6.81 -3.60 13.51
CA LEU A 141 5.57 -3.94 12.80
C LEU A 141 4.35 -3.78 13.68
N GLN A 142 4.43 -4.19 14.95
CA GLN A 142 3.36 -4.00 15.92
C GLN A 142 3.09 -2.51 16.17
N GLN A 143 4.14 -1.71 16.34
CA GLN A 143 4.03 -0.26 16.47
C GLN A 143 3.45 0.37 15.20
N SER A 144 3.92 -0.05 14.02
CA SER A 144 3.39 0.46 12.76
C SER A 144 1.91 0.08 12.56
N ARG A 145 1.51 -1.15 12.95
CA ARG A 145 0.12 -1.58 12.96
C ARG A 145 -0.70 -0.73 13.91
N SER A 146 -0.25 -0.47 15.14
CA SER A 146 -1.03 0.32 16.10
C SER A 146 -1.27 1.75 15.63
N VAL A 147 -0.35 2.28 14.81
CA VAL A 147 -0.51 3.57 14.13
C VAL A 147 -1.54 3.47 12.99
N TYR A 148 -1.46 2.40 12.18
CA TYR A 148 -2.30 2.22 10.99
C TYR A 148 -3.75 1.79 11.31
N GLN A 149 -3.93 0.95 12.33
CA GLN A 149 -5.20 0.36 12.75
C GLN A 149 -5.25 0.31 14.29
N PRO A 150 -5.84 1.32 14.96
CA PRO A 150 -5.91 1.33 16.42
C PRO A 150 -6.83 0.23 16.95
N LEU A 151 -6.52 -0.26 18.16
CA LEU A 151 -7.09 -1.44 18.86
C LEU A 151 -8.63 -1.49 18.98
N ASN A 152 -9.36 -0.43 18.63
CA ASN A 152 -10.82 -0.30 18.78
C ASN A 152 -11.59 -0.25 17.45
N SER A 153 -10.94 -0.47 16.30
CA SER A 153 -11.69 -0.62 15.05
C SER A 153 -12.28 -2.02 14.97
N GLU A 154 -13.61 -2.15 14.90
CA GLU A 154 -14.27 -3.41 14.48
C GLU A 154 -13.88 -3.84 13.05
N ASP A 155 -13.08 -3.03 12.34
CA ASP A 155 -12.57 -3.22 10.99
C ASP A 155 -11.39 -4.19 10.87
N ASP A 156 -11.26 -5.21 11.74
CA ASP A 156 -10.30 -6.33 11.52
C ASP A 156 -10.59 -7.11 10.19
N LEU A 157 -11.69 -6.75 9.52
CA LEU A 157 -12.16 -7.21 8.22
C LEU A 157 -11.89 -6.24 7.06
N ASP A 158 -11.18 -5.12 7.26
CA ASP A 158 -10.84 -4.23 6.15
C ASP A 158 -9.94 -4.97 5.14
N LEU A 159 -10.54 -5.32 4.01
CA LEU A 159 -9.89 -6.03 2.92
C LEU A 159 -8.79 -5.18 2.26
N CYS A 160 -8.85 -3.85 2.36
CA CYS A 160 -7.79 -2.99 1.86
C CYS A 160 -6.58 -2.98 2.79
N ALA A 161 -6.80 -3.02 4.11
CA ALA A 161 -5.74 -3.08 5.11
C ALA A 161 -5.09 -4.48 5.20
N SER A 162 -5.86 -5.55 4.96
CA SER A 162 -5.37 -6.94 4.91
C SER A 162 -5.86 -7.68 3.67
N PRO A 163 -5.31 -7.39 2.47
CA PRO A 163 -5.71 -7.99 1.20
C PRO A 163 -5.72 -9.52 1.19
N MET A 164 -4.82 -10.15 1.95
CA MET A 164 -4.74 -11.62 2.07
C MET A 164 -6.02 -12.24 2.64
N THR A 165 -6.83 -11.45 3.34
CA THR A 165 -8.05 -11.92 4.01
C THR A 165 -9.28 -11.80 3.11
N ALA A 166 -9.13 -11.28 1.89
CA ALA A 166 -10.20 -11.18 0.92
C ALA A 166 -10.74 -12.57 0.52
N PRO A 167 -12.06 -12.70 0.30
CA PRO A 167 -12.66 -13.93 -0.21
C PRO A 167 -11.98 -14.42 -1.50
N LEU A 168 -11.85 -15.74 -1.65
CA LEU A 168 -11.22 -16.37 -2.82
C LEU A 168 -11.80 -15.88 -4.16
N ARG A 169 -13.10 -15.54 -4.21
CA ARG A 169 -13.73 -14.95 -5.41
C ARG A 169 -13.11 -13.62 -5.85
N LEU A 170 -12.66 -12.80 -4.90
CA LEU A 170 -12.00 -11.53 -5.19
C LEU A 170 -10.55 -11.78 -5.60
N LEU A 171 -9.85 -12.66 -4.86
CA LEU A 171 -8.46 -13.03 -5.13
C LEU A 171 -8.29 -13.73 -6.49
N ALA A 172 -9.24 -14.58 -6.89
CA ALA A 172 -9.26 -15.21 -8.21
C ALA A 172 -9.41 -14.18 -9.34
N GLY A 173 -9.89 -12.99 -9.02
CA GLY A 173 -9.98 -11.86 -9.94
C GLY A 173 -8.70 -11.01 -10.00
N PHE A 174 -7.62 -11.36 -9.30
CA PHE A 174 -6.40 -10.57 -9.40
C PHE A 174 -5.74 -10.75 -10.78
N PRO A 175 -5.05 -9.73 -11.29
CA PRO A 175 -4.27 -9.88 -12.50
C PRO A 175 -3.10 -10.85 -12.27
N PRO A 176 -2.41 -11.29 -13.35
CA PRO A 176 -1.12 -11.96 -13.22
C PRO A 176 -0.24 -11.21 -12.21
N THR A 177 0.17 -11.92 -11.15
CA THR A 177 0.83 -11.32 -9.99
C THR A 177 2.22 -11.92 -9.79
N SER A 178 3.23 -11.07 -9.70
CA SER A 178 4.60 -11.45 -9.34
C SER A 178 4.86 -11.03 -7.89
N ILE A 179 5.32 -11.97 -7.05
CA ILE A 179 5.64 -11.69 -5.65
C ILE A 179 7.11 -12.02 -5.40
N MET A 180 7.86 -11.03 -4.91
CA MET A 180 9.23 -11.17 -4.45
C MET A 180 9.23 -11.11 -2.92
N VAL A 181 9.76 -12.13 -2.23
CA VAL A 181 9.82 -12.24 -0.76
C VAL A 181 11.25 -12.40 -0.27
#